data_AF-A0A1H5YEA7-F1
#
_entry.id   AF-A0A1H5YEA7-F1
#
_cell.length_a   1.000
_cell.length_b   1.000
_cell.length_c   1.000
_cell.angle_alpha   90.00
_cell.angle_beta   90.00
_cell.angle_gamma   90.00
#
_symmetry.space_group_name_H-M   'P 1'
#
loop_
_entity.id
_entity.type
_entity.pdbx_description
1 polymer ?
#
loop_
_entity_poly.entity_id
_entity_poly.type
_entity_poly.pdbx_seq_one_letter_code
_entity_poly.pdbx_strand_id
1 'polypeptide(L)' 'MLLHQQKIKFSEYGSIYDLIVPKDNLLRKINDIIDFSFVYQELVNKYCTNNGRMAQSPVRMFKYLLLKTIYTLSDVDVV' A
#
# COMPACT_ATOMS: atom_id res chain seq x y z
N MET A 1 12.62 -4.85 -13.34
CA MET A 1 12.76 -3.75 -12.34
C MET A 1 11.51 -3.63 -11.48
N LEU A 2 11.69 -3.59 -10.15
CA LEU A 2 10.62 -3.51 -9.15
C LEU A 2 10.55 -2.12 -8.51
N LEU A 3 9.36 -1.53 -8.50
CA LEU A 3 9.13 -0.26 -7.81
C LEU A 3 9.03 -0.46 -6.29
N HIS A 4 9.75 0.37 -5.55
CA HIS A 4 9.49 0.54 -4.13
C HIS A 4 8.18 1.32 -3.94
N GLN A 5 7.42 0.99 -2.89
CA GLN A 5 6.21 1.75 -2.61
C GLN A 5 6.59 3.20 -2.26
N GLN A 6 6.02 4.14 -3.01
CA GLN A 6 6.16 5.55 -2.69
C GLN A 6 5.39 5.87 -1.40
N LYS A 7 6.01 6.64 -0.52
CA LYS A 7 5.32 7.20 0.64
C LYS A 7 4.32 8.24 0.14
N ILE A 8 3.17 8.32 0.81
CA ILE A 8 2.19 9.36 0.56
C ILE A 8 2.87 10.71 0.83
N LYS A 9 2.89 11.57 -0.19
CA LYS A 9 3.28 12.97 -0.03
C LYS A 9 2.02 13.76 0.30
N PHE A 10 1.89 14.17 1.56
CA PHE A 10 0.80 15.06 1.95
C PHE A 10 1.04 16.46 1.41
N SER A 11 -0.04 17.17 1.09
CA SER A 11 0.00 18.60 0.75
C SER A 11 0.21 19.44 2.01
N GLU A 12 0.33 20.76 1.85
CA GLU A 12 0.41 21.71 2.96
C GLU A 12 -0.78 21.61 3.94
N TYR A 13 -1.89 21.03 3.50
CA TYR A 13 -3.09 20.79 4.29
C TYR A 13 -3.12 19.40 4.96
N GLY A 14 -1.98 18.73 5.10
CA GLY A 14 -1.88 17.39 5.69
C GLY A 14 -2.48 17.29 7.10
N SER A 15 -2.49 18.37 7.87
CA SER A 15 -3.12 18.44 9.21
C SER A 15 -4.62 18.16 9.21
N ILE A 16 -5.31 18.39 8.09
CA ILE A 16 -6.74 18.09 7.95
C ILE A 16 -7.00 16.58 8.07
N TYR A 17 -6.09 15.73 7.59
CA TYR A 17 -6.21 14.29 7.72
C TYR A 17 -6.33 13.87 9.19
N ASP A 18 -5.53 14.49 10.06
CA ASP A 18 -5.55 14.20 11.50
C ASP A 18 -6.80 14.71 12.21
N LEU A 19 -7.46 15.73 11.67
CA LEU A 19 -8.70 16.27 12.21
C LEU A 19 -9.92 15.43 11.79
N ILE A 20 -9.94 14.95 10.54
CA ILE A 20 -11.10 14.27 9.95
C ILE A 20 -11.07 12.77 10.22
N VAL A 21 -9.89 12.14 10.18
CA VAL A 21 -9.76 10.68 10.31
C VAL A 21 -9.44 10.31 11.77
N PRO A 22 -10.39 9.66 12.49
CA PRO A 22 -10.20 9.30 13.88
C PRO A 22 -8.92 8.47 14.10
N LYS A 23 -8.24 8.70 15.23
CA LYS A 23 -7.02 7.96 15.59
C LYS A 23 -7.27 6.46 15.74
N ASP A 24 -8.50 6.09 16.09
CA ASP A 24 -8.92 4.70 16.27
C ASP A 24 -9.38 4.01 14.97
N ASN A 25 -9.38 4.71 13.84
CA ASN A 25 -9.70 4.16 12.53
C ASN A 25 -8.84 2.92 12.20
N LEU A 26 -9.48 1.86 11.73
CA LEU A 26 -8.84 0.58 11.46
C LEU A 26 -7.67 0.69 10.46
N LEU A 27 -7.88 1.36 9.32
CA LEU A 27 -6.87 1.46 8.27
C LEU A 27 -5.68 2.31 8.71
N ARG A 28 -5.95 3.35 9.51
CA ARG A 28 -4.92 4.16 10.15
C ARG A 28 -4.05 3.32 11.08
N LYS A 29 -4.68 2.55 11.99
CA LYS A 29 -3.98 1.61 12.87
C LYS A 29 -3.15 0.58 12.10
N ILE A 30 -3.72 -0.01 11.06
CA ILE A 30 -3.02 -0.98 10.20
C ILE A 30 -1.76 -0.33 9.59
N ASN A 31 -1.88 0.87 9.04
CA ASN A 31 -0.75 1.55 8.40
C ASN A 31 0.32 2.00 9.41
N ASP A 32 -0.07 2.34 10.64
CA ASP A 32 0.85 2.80 11.69
C ASP A 32 1.55 1.63 12.41
N ILE A 33 0.89 0.48 12.56
CA ILE A 33 1.40 -0.68 13.33
C ILE A 33 2.16 -1.66 12.45
N ILE A 34 1.73 -1.87 11.22
CA ILE A 34 2.28 -2.92 10.36
C ILE A 34 3.39 -2.36 9.48
N ASP A 35 4.60 -2.86 9.65
CA ASP A 35 5.66 -2.71 8.66
C ASP A 35 5.44 -3.72 7.52
N PHE A 36 5.08 -3.21 6.34
CA PHE A 36 4.85 -4.04 5.16
C PHE A 36 6.13 -4.39 4.36
N SER A 37 7.32 -4.03 4.87
CA SER A 37 8.59 -4.35 4.23
C SER A 37 8.76 -5.86 3.96
N PHE A 38 8.18 -6.72 4.80
CA PHE A 38 8.20 -8.17 4.65
C PHE A 38 7.66 -8.65 3.30
N VAL A 39 6.63 -7.98 2.76
CA VAL A 39 6.02 -8.35 1.46
C VAL A 39 7.03 -8.17 0.33
N TYR A 40 7.81 -7.08 0.38
CA TYR A 40 8.84 -6.83 -0.62
C TYR A 40 9.96 -7.87 -0.50
N GLN A 41 10.43 -8.14 0.72
CA GLN A 41 11.49 -9.11 0.98
C GLN A 41 11.12 -10.53 0.51
N GLU A 42 9.88 -10.94 0.72
CA GLU A 42 9.38 -12.25 0.29
C GLU A 42 9.32 -12.38 -1.23
N LEU A 43 8.88 -11.31 -1.91
CA LEU A 43 8.53 -11.38 -3.33
C LEU A 43 9.65 -10.92 -4.28
N VAL A 44 10.63 -10.13 -3.82
CA VAL A 44 11.65 -9.52 -4.70
C VAL A 44 12.37 -10.55 -5.58
N ASN A 45 12.70 -11.72 -5.03
CA ASN A 45 13.42 -12.78 -5.74
C ASN A 45 12.55 -13.54 -6.76
N LYS A 46 11.24 -13.32 -6.77
CA LYS A 46 10.31 -13.90 -7.74
C LYS A 46 10.15 -13.04 -9.00
N TYR A 47 10.65 -11.81 -8.99
CA TYR A 47 10.57 -10.91 -10.14
C TYR A 47 11.87 -10.89 -10.94
N CYS A 48 11.73 -10.70 -12.25
CA CYS A 48 12.87 -10.46 -13.11
C CYS A 48 13.43 -9.03 -12.90
N THR A 49 14.73 -8.96 -12.64
CA THR A 49 15.42 -7.68 -12.39
C THR A 49 15.69 -6.90 -13.67
N ASN A 50 16.03 -7.61 -14.76
CA ASN A 50 16.62 -7.06 -15.96
C ASN A 50 15.81 -7.26 -17.26
N ASN A 51 14.64 -7.90 -17.20
CA ASN A 51 13.79 -8.13 -18.37
C ASN A 51 12.33 -7.79 -18.08
N GLY A 52 11.62 -7.33 -19.12
CA GLY A 52 10.19 -7.04 -19.09
C GLY A 52 9.80 -5.62 -18.65
N ARG A 53 8.50 -5.40 -18.53
CA ARG A 53 7.92 -4.12 -18.09
C ARG A 53 8.14 -3.89 -16.60
N MET A 54 8.16 -2.63 -16.21
CA MET A 54 8.26 -2.25 -14.80
C MET A 54 7.03 -2.72 -14.04
N ALA A 55 7.23 -3.59 -13.05
CA ALA A 55 6.15 -4.08 -12.22
C ALA A 55 5.79 -3.05 -11.15
N GLN A 56 4.51 -2.99 -10.80
CA GLN A 56 4.07 -2.23 -9.64
C GLN A 56 4.62 -2.82 -8.35
N SER A 57 4.70 -1.99 -7.32
CA SER A 57 5.20 -2.41 -6.02
C SER A 57 4.41 -3.61 -5.47
N PRO A 58 5.06 -4.71 -5.07
CA PRO A 58 4.37 -5.87 -4.50
C PRO A 58 3.64 -5.51 -3.21
N VAL A 59 4.16 -4.54 -2.46
CA VAL A 59 3.50 -4.01 -1.25
C VAL A 59 2.17 -3.33 -1.58
N ARG A 60 2.11 -2.56 -2.67
CA ARG A 60 0.86 -1.93 -3.13
C ARG A 60 -0.17 -2.99 -3.53
N MET A 61 0.26 -4.01 -4.28
CA MET A 61 -0.62 -5.11 -4.70
C MET A 61 -1.16 -5.88 -3.50
N PHE A 62 -0.33 -6.15 -2.50
CA PHE A 62 -0.77 -6.77 -1.25
C PHE A 62 -1.82 -5.92 -0.52
N LYS A 63 -1.61 -4.60 -0.42
CA LYS A 63 -2.58 -3.69 0.20
C LYS A 63 -3.94 -3.68 -0.52
N TYR A 64 -3.96 -3.82 -1.85
CA TYR A 64 -5.21 -3.97 -2.59
C TYR A 64 -5.98 -5.24 -2.22
N LEU A 65 -5.29 -6.37 -2.12
CA LEU A 65 -5.89 -7.62 -1.68
C LEU A 65 -6.39 -7.54 -0.23
N LEU A 66 -5.60 -6.91 0.65
CA LEU A 66 -5.99 -6.67 2.03
C LEU A 66 -7.28 -5.83 2.12
N LEU A 67 -7.37 -4.74 1.35
CA LEU A 67 -8.57 -3.90 1.31
C LEU A 67 -9.81 -4.67 0.83
N LYS A 68 -9.68 -5.47 -0.23
CA LYS A 68 -10.77 -6.34 -0.73
C LYS A 68 -11.14 -7.47 0.23
N THR A 69 -10.25 -7.82 1.15
CA THR A 69 -10.52 -8.83 2.19
C THR A 69 -11.27 -8.21 3.37
N ILE A 70 -10.93 -6.98 3.75
CA ILE A 70 -11.58 -6.25 4.86
C ILE A 70 -12.94 -5.68 4.43
N TYR A 71 -13.09 -5.31 3.16
CA TYR A 71 -14.28 -4.68 2.60
C TYR A 71 -14.74 -5.37 1.32
N THR A 72 -16.04 -5.34 1.05
CA THR A 72 -16.63 -5.84 -0.21
C THR A 72 -16.42 -4.84 -1.35
N LEU A 73 -15.16 -4.71 -1.80
CA LEU A 73 -14.76 -3.80 -2.88
C LEU A 73 -14.44 -4.57 -4.16
N SER A 74 -14.84 -4.05 -5.31
CA SER A 74 -14.43 -4.60 -6.60
C SER A 74 -13.02 -4.14 -6.99
N ASP A 75 -12.47 -4.74 -8.03
CA ASP A 75 -11.21 -4.31 -8.63
C ASP A 75 -11.25 -2.86 -9.10
N VAL A 76 -12.41 -2.40 -9.58
CA VAL A 76 -12.61 -1.02 -10.04
C VAL A 76 -12.66 -0.05 -8.87
N ASP A 77 -13.19 -0.46 -7.71
CA ASP A 77 -13.34 0.42 -6.54
C ASP A 77 -12.02 0.68 -5.80
N VAL A 78 -10.99 -0.15 -6.05
CA VAL A 78 -9.69 -0.06 -5.37
C VAL A 78 -8.62 0.66 -6.21
N VAL A 79 -8.84 0.78 -7.52
CA VAL A 79 -7.85 1.27 -8.50
C VAL A 79 -8.08 2.72 -8.88
#